data_AF-A0ABD3PR95-F1
#
_entry.id   AF-A0ABD3PR95-F1
#
_cell.length_a   1.000
_cell.length_b   1.000
_cell.length_c   1.000
_cell.angle_alpha   90.00
_cell.angle_beta   90.00
_cell.angle_gamma   90.00
#
_symmetry.space_group_name_H-M   'P 1'
#
loop_
_entity.id
_entity.type
_entity.pdbx_description
1 polymer ?
#
loop_
_entity_poly.entity_id
_entity_poly.type
_entity_poly.pdbx_seq_one_letter_code
_entity_poly.pdbx_strand_id
1 'polypeptide(L)'
;MFTLNPHGSNSSSSATSGWGGLKAQFYFFGKLATYFVALRLRFDNMSLTEEQKKRMEENPTDQESQHHNKKRKRNNDTGEGGNKKNSLEQMRVLAKKNDNESAHDSDGDDESLEDFEHNASEYITQTEAQRMYCVPLGTLAVCSYIKRDNPHKKGWSDMKLYLRSEVRRRARTRFGGKDGLIQERARRKENSLNKDLEDMKDVFC
;
A
#
# COMPACT_ATOMS: atom_id res chain seq x y z
N MET A 1 37.73 -47.69 -16.23
CA MET A 1 37.86 -46.75 -17.35
C MET A 1 36.76 -45.71 -17.20
N PHE A 2 37.10 -44.49 -16.80
CA PHE A 2 36.17 -43.39 -16.58
C PHE A 2 36.31 -42.39 -17.74
N THR A 3 35.22 -42.07 -18.42
CA THR A 3 35.17 -41.01 -19.44
C THR A 3 34.51 -39.78 -18.85
N LEU A 4 35.31 -38.75 -18.61
CA LEU A 4 34.90 -37.39 -18.26
C LEU A 4 34.41 -36.68 -19.52
N ASN A 5 33.24 -36.03 -19.46
CA ASN A 5 32.76 -35.09 -20.48
C ASN A 5 32.85 -33.65 -19.95
N PRO A 6 33.69 -32.78 -20.53
CA PRO A 6 33.67 -31.36 -20.25
C PRO A 6 33.10 -30.60 -21.47
N HIS A 7 31.93 -29.98 -21.32
CA HIS A 7 31.48 -28.95 -22.25
C HIS A 7 31.20 -27.66 -21.48
N GLY A 8 32.23 -26.83 -21.42
CA GLY A 8 32.06 -25.39 -21.34
C GLY A 8 31.92 -24.82 -22.76
N SER A 9 31.04 -23.83 -22.92
CA SER A 9 31.18 -22.84 -23.98
C SER A 9 30.62 -21.50 -23.51
N ASN A 10 31.56 -20.58 -23.32
CA ASN A 10 31.33 -19.15 -23.12
C ASN A 10 30.75 -18.55 -24.39
N SER A 11 29.67 -17.78 -24.28
CA SER A 11 29.20 -16.88 -25.33
C SER A 11 29.32 -15.44 -24.85
N SER A 12 30.51 -14.87 -25.08
CA SER A 12 30.78 -13.44 -24.99
C SER A 12 30.17 -12.72 -26.20
N SER A 13 29.05 -12.05 -25.99
CA SER A 13 28.44 -11.19 -27.01
C SER A 13 28.86 -9.74 -26.77
N SER A 14 29.77 -9.26 -27.61
CA SER A 14 30.25 -7.90 -27.68
C SER A 14 29.30 -6.96 -28.45
N ALA A 15 29.18 -5.74 -27.93
CA ALA A 15 29.02 -4.47 -28.63
C ALA A 15 27.84 -4.29 -29.62
N THR A 16 26.97 -3.33 -29.32
CA THR A 16 26.73 -2.22 -30.26
C THR A 16 26.29 -0.96 -29.51
N SER A 17 27.04 0.10 -29.80
CA SER A 17 26.86 1.50 -29.44
C SER A 17 25.57 2.09 -30.03
N GLY A 18 24.71 2.63 -29.18
CA GLY A 18 23.50 3.35 -29.56
C GLY A 18 23.17 4.50 -28.60
N TRP A 19 24.15 5.34 -28.25
CA TRP A 19 23.93 6.55 -27.46
C TRP A 19 23.76 7.76 -28.38
N GLY A 20 22.63 7.80 -29.08
CA GLY A 20 22.20 8.95 -29.87
C GLY A 20 20.73 9.20 -29.62
N GLY A 21 20.39 10.08 -28.68
CA GLY A 21 19.00 10.56 -28.55
C GLY A 21 18.45 10.83 -27.15
N LEU A 22 19.21 11.43 -26.24
CA LEU A 22 18.64 11.98 -24.99
C LEU A 22 19.22 13.38 -24.73
N LYS A 23 18.77 14.37 -25.50
CA LYS A 23 19.09 15.78 -25.27
C LYS A 23 17.89 16.71 -25.06
N ALA A 24 16.69 16.18 -24.85
CA ALA A 24 15.53 17.02 -24.59
C ALA A 24 14.52 16.32 -23.68
N GLN A 25 14.82 16.27 -22.37
CA GLN A 25 13.79 16.28 -21.30
C GLN A 25 14.34 16.50 -19.88
N PHE A 26 15.58 16.98 -19.73
CA PHE A 26 16.20 17.30 -18.44
C PHE A 26 16.01 18.77 -18.01
N TYR A 27 14.80 19.32 -18.20
CA TYR A 27 14.46 20.68 -17.76
C TYR A 27 13.11 20.78 -17.01
N PHE A 28 12.67 19.70 -16.35
CA PHE A 28 11.44 19.76 -15.53
C PHE A 28 11.56 19.26 -14.08
N PHE A 29 12.71 18.71 -13.64
CA PHE A 29 12.90 18.25 -12.26
C PHE A 29 13.80 19.15 -11.39
N GLY A 30 14.25 20.30 -11.90
CA GLY A 30 15.17 21.21 -11.19
C GLY A 30 14.54 22.26 -10.27
N LYS A 31 13.20 22.36 -10.17
CA LYS A 31 12.52 23.41 -9.37
C LYS A 31 11.74 22.90 -8.14
N LEU A 32 11.70 21.59 -7.88
CA LEU A 32 11.01 21.03 -6.70
C LEU A 32 11.96 20.73 -5.53
N ALA A 33 13.28 20.75 -5.73
CA ALA A 33 14.26 20.39 -4.70
C ALA A 33 14.60 21.54 -3.72
N THR A 34 14.23 22.79 -4.01
CA THR A 34 14.50 23.94 -3.11
C THR A 34 13.38 24.24 -2.12
N TYR A 35 12.17 23.68 -2.30
CA TYR A 35 11.04 23.95 -1.39
C TYR A 35 10.99 23.04 -0.17
N PHE A 36 11.66 21.88 -0.18
CA PHE A 36 11.63 20.94 0.96
C PHE A 36 12.64 21.28 2.07
N VAL A 37 13.74 21.98 1.77
CA VAL A 37 14.70 22.42 2.80
C VAL A 37 14.16 23.63 3.58
N ALA A 38 13.32 24.48 2.96
CA ALA A 38 12.75 25.66 3.60
C ALA A 38 11.57 25.38 4.57
N LEU A 39 10.96 24.19 4.51
CA LEU A 39 9.87 23.80 5.43
C LEU A 39 10.35 23.04 6.68
N ARG A 40 11.61 22.57 6.70
CA ARG A 40 12.19 21.87 7.86
C ARG A 40 12.67 22.84 8.97
N LEU A 41 12.85 24.12 8.66
CA LEU A 41 13.37 25.13 9.61
C LEU A 41 12.30 25.98 10.33
N ARG A 42 11.02 25.57 10.29
CA ARG A 42 9.92 26.33 10.95
C ARG A 42 9.17 25.59 12.06
N PHE A 43 9.63 24.41 12.48
CA PHE A 43 8.94 23.66 13.54
C PHE A 43 9.72 23.50 14.85
N ASP A 44 11.00 23.87 14.91
CA ASP A 44 11.85 23.62 16.09
C ASP A 44 11.98 24.81 17.06
N ASN A 45 11.05 25.78 17.04
CA ASN A 45 11.11 26.88 18.02
C ASN A 45 9.76 27.48 18.41
N MET A 46 8.76 26.64 18.68
CA MET A 46 7.57 27.05 19.42
C MET A 46 7.54 26.32 20.77
N SER A 47 8.44 26.68 21.67
CA SER A 47 8.19 26.44 23.09
C SER A 47 6.92 27.19 23.45
N LEU A 48 5.85 26.47 23.82
CA LEU A 48 4.66 27.11 24.38
C LEU A 48 5.10 27.98 25.56
N THR A 49 4.72 29.24 25.53
CA THR A 49 4.94 30.13 26.67
C THR A 49 4.25 29.54 27.90
N GLU A 50 4.86 29.66 29.07
CA GLU A 50 4.30 29.19 30.35
C GLU A 50 2.87 29.72 30.58
N GLU A 51 2.55 30.89 30.05
CA GLU A 51 1.21 31.48 30.12
C GLU A 51 0.17 30.74 29.28
N GLN A 52 0.53 30.18 28.11
CA GLN A 52 -0.37 29.35 27.30
C GLN A 52 -0.60 27.98 27.94
N LYS A 53 0.43 27.43 28.60
CA LYS A 53 0.34 26.16 29.32
C LYS A 53 -0.61 26.27 30.52
N LYS A 54 -0.52 27.39 31.27
CA LYS A 54 -1.41 27.69 32.39
C LYS A 54 -2.88 27.86 31.98
N ARG A 55 -3.16 28.46 30.81
CA ARG A 55 -4.54 28.58 30.27
C ARG A 55 -5.17 27.24 29.88
N MET A 56 -4.37 26.23 29.52
CA MET A 56 -4.87 24.89 29.24
C MET A 56 -5.18 24.10 30.51
N GLU A 57 -4.47 24.39 31.61
CA GLU A 57 -4.60 23.67 32.88
C GLU A 57 -5.74 24.22 33.76
N GLU A 58 -6.07 25.52 33.64
CA GLU A 58 -7.13 26.18 34.41
C GLU A 58 -8.57 25.95 33.88
N ASN A 59 -8.77 25.08 32.89
CA ASN A 59 -10.10 24.75 32.38
C ASN A 59 -10.46 23.26 32.52
N PRO A 60 -10.47 22.70 33.75
CA PRO A 60 -11.14 21.43 33.97
C PRO A 60 -12.66 21.68 33.92
N THR A 61 -13.39 20.68 33.44
CA THR A 61 -14.86 20.52 33.46
C THR A 61 -15.70 21.29 32.41
N ASP A 62 -16.57 20.52 31.75
CA ASP A 62 -17.70 20.90 30.86
C ASP A 62 -17.51 20.75 29.33
N GLN A 63 -16.87 19.67 28.87
CA GLN A 63 -17.00 19.21 27.46
C GLN A 63 -17.95 18.01 27.28
N GLU A 64 -18.96 17.86 28.12
CA GLU A 64 -19.97 16.79 27.97
C GLU A 64 -21.28 17.24 27.28
N SER A 65 -21.39 18.47 26.75
CA SER A 65 -22.71 18.96 26.33
C SER A 65 -22.78 19.94 25.15
N GLN A 66 -21.90 19.91 24.13
CA GLN A 66 -22.13 20.69 22.88
C GLN A 66 -21.63 20.06 21.56
N HIS A 67 -21.99 18.81 21.25
CA HIS A 67 -21.82 18.27 19.88
C HIS A 67 -23.12 17.80 19.21
N HIS A 68 -24.26 18.35 19.63
CA HIS A 68 -25.55 18.30 18.94
C HIS A 68 -25.98 19.71 18.53
N ASN A 69 -25.57 20.24 17.36
CA ASN A 69 -26.37 21.19 16.53
C ASN A 69 -25.72 21.86 15.30
N LYS A 70 -24.65 21.36 14.68
CA LYS A 70 -24.11 22.01 13.45
C LYS A 70 -23.76 21.05 12.31
N LYS A 71 -24.79 20.61 11.57
CA LYS A 71 -24.84 20.60 10.08
C LYS A 71 -26.08 19.88 9.53
N ARG A 72 -27.26 20.39 9.91
CA ARG A 72 -28.47 20.30 9.09
C ARG A 72 -28.69 21.65 8.41
N LYS A 73 -28.09 21.87 7.24
CA LYS A 73 -28.59 22.79 6.20
C LYS A 73 -27.60 22.85 5.03
N ARG A 74 -27.89 22.09 3.99
CA ARG A 74 -27.70 22.46 2.57
C ARG A 74 -28.37 21.37 1.73
N ASN A 75 -29.70 21.49 1.67
CA ASN A 75 -30.50 20.93 0.60
C ASN A 75 -30.44 21.88 -0.61
N ASN A 76 -30.73 21.31 -1.78
CA ASN A 76 -31.00 21.95 -3.07
C ASN A 76 -29.74 22.54 -3.74
N ASP A 77 -29.54 22.44 -5.06
CA ASP A 77 -30.46 22.13 -6.16
C ASP A 77 -29.60 21.90 -7.40
N THR A 78 -30.24 21.53 -8.51
CA THR A 78 -29.82 21.68 -9.91
C THR A 78 -28.72 20.75 -10.45
N GLY A 79 -29.14 19.86 -11.36
CA GLY A 79 -28.19 19.23 -12.28
C GLY A 79 -28.66 18.06 -13.14
N GLU A 80 -29.96 17.86 -13.38
CA GLU A 80 -30.41 17.05 -14.53
C GLU A 80 -29.92 17.71 -15.82
N GLY A 81 -29.13 16.96 -16.60
CA GLY A 81 -28.61 17.39 -17.88
C GLY A 81 -28.09 16.18 -18.62
N GLY A 82 -29.01 15.47 -19.28
CA GLY A 82 -28.68 14.27 -20.02
C GLY A 82 -27.82 14.51 -21.27
N ASN A 83 -27.46 13.37 -21.85
CA ASN A 83 -27.48 13.06 -23.28
C ASN A 83 -26.11 12.68 -23.89
N LYS A 84 -26.23 11.69 -24.79
CA LYS A 84 -25.29 11.20 -25.81
C LYS A 84 -24.31 10.15 -25.28
N LYS A 85 -24.65 8.85 -25.32
CA LYS A 85 -24.67 7.98 -26.52
C LYS A 85 -23.51 8.31 -27.47
N ASN A 86 -22.40 7.61 -27.27
CA ASN A 86 -21.31 7.27 -28.20
C ASN A 86 -20.24 6.62 -27.32
N SER A 87 -20.05 5.30 -27.30
CA SER A 87 -19.25 4.61 -28.31
C SER A 87 -19.24 3.12 -27.95
N LEU A 88 -20.31 2.42 -28.33
CA LEU A 88 -20.44 0.96 -28.24
C LEU A 88 -19.82 0.25 -29.47
N GLU A 89 -18.95 0.94 -30.21
CA GLU A 89 -18.43 0.53 -31.52
C GLU A 89 -16.90 0.27 -31.52
N GLN A 90 -16.29 -0.02 -30.36
CA GLN A 90 -14.89 -0.46 -30.28
C GLN A 90 -14.72 -1.85 -29.63
N MET A 91 -15.80 -2.63 -29.59
CA MET A 91 -15.74 -4.08 -29.40
C MET A 91 -15.80 -4.79 -30.75
N ARG A 92 -14.69 -4.89 -31.52
CA ARG A 92 -14.54 -5.90 -32.59
C ARG A 92 -13.20 -5.98 -33.34
N VAL A 93 -12.05 -5.60 -32.78
CA VAL A 93 -10.74 -5.95 -33.40
C VAL A 93 -9.73 -6.05 -32.24
N LEU A 94 -9.41 -7.22 -31.67
CA LEU A 94 -8.47 -8.19 -32.21
C LEU A 94 -8.68 -9.52 -31.45
N ALA A 95 -9.44 -10.44 -32.03
CA ALA A 95 -9.35 -11.85 -31.72
C ALA A 95 -8.12 -12.41 -32.45
N LYS A 96 -6.93 -12.22 -31.88
CA LYS A 96 -5.78 -13.10 -32.16
C LYS A 96 -5.66 -14.05 -30.98
N LYS A 97 -6.17 -15.26 -31.21
CA LYS A 97 -5.77 -16.49 -30.53
C LYS A 97 -4.24 -16.51 -30.45
N ASN A 98 -3.70 -16.23 -29.26
CA ASN A 98 -2.46 -16.86 -28.85
C ASN A 98 -2.91 -18.09 -28.06
N ASP A 99 -3.05 -19.19 -28.79
CA ASP A 99 -3.06 -20.53 -28.22
C ASP A 99 -1.62 -20.76 -27.70
N ASN A 100 -1.28 -20.13 -26.58
CA ASN A 100 -0.07 -20.44 -25.84
C ASN A 100 -0.48 -21.44 -24.76
N GLU A 101 -0.44 -22.70 -25.16
CA GLU A 101 -0.38 -23.85 -24.28
C GLU A 101 0.83 -23.70 -23.36
N SER A 102 0.69 -23.01 -22.22
CA SER A 102 1.54 -23.28 -21.07
C SER A 102 0.79 -24.23 -20.15
N ALA A 103 0.97 -25.52 -20.43
CA ALA A 103 0.99 -26.51 -19.37
C ALA A 103 1.95 -26.00 -18.28
N HIS A 104 1.41 -25.49 -17.18
CA HIS A 104 2.17 -25.28 -15.96
C HIS A 104 1.34 -25.81 -14.80
N ASP A 105 1.63 -27.06 -14.47
CA ASP A 105 1.46 -27.73 -13.18
C ASP A 105 0.52 -27.03 -12.20
N SER A 106 -0.78 -27.26 -12.40
CA SER A 106 -1.69 -27.38 -11.26
C SER A 106 -1.22 -28.58 -10.46
N ASP A 107 -0.61 -28.34 -9.29
CA ASP A 107 -0.62 -29.20 -8.08
C ASP A 107 0.59 -28.98 -7.12
N GLY A 108 1.22 -27.79 -7.12
CA GLY A 108 2.33 -27.48 -6.19
C GLY A 108 2.23 -26.17 -5.38
N ASP A 109 1.40 -25.20 -5.78
CA ASP A 109 1.36 -23.87 -5.15
C ASP A 109 0.60 -23.81 -3.80
N ASP A 110 0.27 -24.97 -3.21
CA ASP A 110 -0.03 -25.12 -1.78
C ASP A 110 1.26 -25.18 -0.93
N GLU A 111 2.39 -24.73 -1.52
CA GLU A 111 3.68 -24.66 -0.87
C GLU A 111 3.68 -23.64 0.29
N SER A 112 3.56 -24.25 1.46
CA SER A 112 3.84 -23.75 2.80
C SER A 112 3.03 -22.50 3.17
N LEU A 113 1.81 -22.75 3.63
CA LEU A 113 1.12 -21.83 4.55
C LEU A 113 2.06 -21.43 5.69
N GLU A 114 1.87 -20.23 6.21
CA GLU A 114 2.57 -19.82 7.44
C GLU A 114 1.82 -20.30 8.68
N ASP A 115 2.54 -20.43 9.79
CA ASP A 115 1.99 -20.91 11.07
C ASP A 115 0.69 -20.21 11.48
N PHE A 116 0.61 -18.89 11.23
CA PHE A 116 -0.57 -18.07 11.56
C PHE A 116 -1.75 -18.24 10.60
N GLU A 117 -1.56 -18.88 9.45
CA GLU A 117 -2.60 -19.11 8.46
C GLU A 117 -3.34 -20.44 8.68
N HIS A 118 -2.73 -21.39 9.39
CA HIS A 118 -3.40 -22.63 9.78
C HIS A 118 -4.59 -22.32 10.69
N ASN A 119 -5.78 -22.81 10.32
CA ASN A 119 -7.06 -22.57 10.99
C ASN A 119 -7.61 -21.13 10.90
N ALA A 120 -7.01 -20.28 10.07
CA ALA A 120 -7.49 -18.93 9.90
C ALA A 120 -8.65 -18.87 8.87
N SER A 121 -9.51 -17.86 8.99
CA SER A 121 -10.63 -17.66 8.06
C SER A 121 -10.17 -17.39 6.62
N GLU A 122 -10.96 -17.84 5.65
CA GLU A 122 -10.73 -17.62 4.22
C GLU A 122 -10.68 -16.14 3.84
N TYR A 123 -11.50 -15.31 4.50
CA TYR A 123 -11.54 -13.87 4.30
C TYR A 123 -10.83 -13.13 5.43
N ILE A 124 -10.19 -12.02 5.07
CA ILE A 124 -9.48 -11.12 6.00
C ILE A 124 -9.93 -9.68 5.82
N THR A 125 -9.88 -8.91 6.90
CA THR A 125 -10.18 -7.47 6.87
C THR A 125 -9.07 -6.67 6.20
N GLN A 126 -9.40 -5.45 5.77
CA GLN A 126 -8.42 -4.50 5.20
C GLN A 126 -7.22 -4.25 6.13
N THR A 127 -7.47 -4.19 7.45
CA THR A 127 -6.43 -3.93 8.45
C THR A 127 -5.51 -5.14 8.62
N GLU A 128 -6.07 -6.35 8.67
CA GLU A 128 -5.29 -7.59 8.71
C GLU A 128 -4.43 -7.77 7.46
N ALA A 129 -4.98 -7.48 6.27
CA ALA A 129 -4.22 -7.53 5.03
C ALA A 129 -2.99 -6.61 5.04
N GLN A 130 -3.14 -5.39 5.55
CA GLN A 130 -2.03 -4.42 5.66
C GLN A 130 -0.99 -4.83 6.71
N ARG A 131 -1.44 -5.34 7.87
CA ARG A 131 -0.57 -5.69 9.00
C ARG A 131 0.16 -7.03 8.78
N MET A 132 -0.57 -8.08 8.41
CA MET A 132 -0.03 -9.43 8.31
C MET A 132 0.72 -9.67 6.99
N TYR A 133 0.22 -9.13 5.87
CA TYR A 133 0.80 -9.35 4.54
C TYR A 133 1.57 -8.14 4.00
N CYS A 134 1.71 -7.08 4.79
CA CYS A 134 2.41 -5.85 4.42
C CYS A 134 1.91 -5.19 3.11
N VAL A 135 0.67 -5.49 2.68
CA VAL A 135 0.12 -5.04 1.40
C VAL A 135 -0.40 -3.60 1.52
N PRO A 136 0.01 -2.66 0.65
CA PRO A 136 -0.47 -1.28 0.70
C PRO A 136 -1.90 -1.16 0.16
N LEU A 137 -2.60 -0.09 0.56
CA LEU A 137 -4.00 0.15 0.17
C LEU A 137 -4.21 0.21 -1.36
N GLY A 138 -3.25 0.78 -2.10
CA GLY A 138 -3.31 0.82 -3.56
C GLY A 138 -3.31 -0.57 -4.20
N THR A 139 -2.63 -1.54 -3.59
CA THR A 139 -2.65 -2.94 -4.06
C THR A 139 -3.94 -3.65 -3.62
N LEU A 140 -4.55 -3.28 -2.51
CA LEU A 140 -5.86 -3.83 -2.10
C LEU A 140 -7.02 -3.32 -2.96
N ALA A 141 -6.90 -2.12 -3.55
CA ALA A 141 -7.96 -1.52 -4.37
C ALA A 141 -8.31 -2.35 -5.62
N VAL A 142 -7.38 -3.18 -6.07
CA VAL A 142 -7.53 -4.06 -7.25
C VAL A 142 -7.85 -5.52 -6.88
N CYS A 143 -7.94 -5.84 -5.59
CA CYS A 143 -8.34 -7.17 -5.11
C CYS A 143 -9.87 -7.32 -5.10
N SER A 144 -10.33 -8.55 -5.24
CA SER A 144 -11.74 -8.89 -4.99
C SER A 144 -12.07 -8.74 -3.50
N TYR A 145 -13.26 -8.21 -3.20
CA TYR A 145 -13.73 -8.06 -1.82
C TYR A 145 -15.24 -8.19 -1.71
N ILE A 146 -15.69 -8.67 -0.57
CA ILE A 146 -17.09 -8.65 -0.14
C ILE A 146 -17.28 -7.53 0.89
N LYS A 147 -18.43 -6.86 0.83
CA LYS A 147 -18.82 -5.85 1.83
C LYS A 147 -19.72 -6.48 2.88
N ARG A 148 -19.49 -6.13 4.14
CA ARG A 148 -20.32 -6.51 5.29
C ARG A 148 -20.55 -5.30 6.19
N ASP A 149 -21.64 -5.31 6.95
CA ASP A 149 -21.86 -4.31 7.98
C ASP A 149 -20.72 -4.32 8.99
N ASN A 150 -20.35 -3.14 9.48
CA ASN A 150 -19.29 -3.00 10.46
C ASN A 150 -19.73 -3.63 11.80
N PRO A 151 -18.98 -4.59 12.37
CA PRO A 151 -19.39 -5.30 13.58
C PRO A 151 -19.38 -4.42 14.84
N HIS A 152 -18.64 -3.30 14.84
CA HIS A 152 -18.56 -2.43 16.01
C HIS A 152 -19.79 -1.54 16.17
N LYS A 153 -20.23 -0.88 15.09
CA LYS A 153 -21.40 0.00 15.09
C LYS A 153 -22.12 -0.03 13.74
N LYS A 154 -23.43 -0.20 13.77
CA LYS A 154 -24.29 -0.08 12.59
C LYS A 154 -24.26 1.36 12.07
N GLY A 155 -24.17 1.52 10.75
CA GLY A 155 -24.11 2.83 10.09
C GLY A 155 -22.70 3.42 9.95
N TRP A 156 -21.66 2.74 10.47
CA TRP A 156 -20.29 3.03 10.07
C TRP A 156 -20.01 2.52 8.66
N SER A 157 -18.89 2.96 8.06
CA SER A 157 -18.48 2.48 6.75
C SER A 157 -18.39 0.96 6.74
N ASP A 158 -18.98 0.35 5.70
CA ASP A 158 -18.97 -1.10 5.50
C ASP A 158 -17.56 -1.66 5.63
N MET A 159 -17.47 -2.80 6.31
CA MET A 159 -16.24 -3.57 6.41
C MET A 159 -15.98 -4.27 5.08
N LYS A 160 -14.77 -4.08 4.55
CA LYS A 160 -14.28 -4.80 3.37
C LYS A 160 -13.54 -6.05 3.81
N LEU A 161 -13.97 -7.20 3.30
CA LEU A 161 -13.36 -8.50 3.52
C LEU A 161 -12.77 -9.00 2.19
N TYR A 162 -11.46 -9.25 2.19
CA TYR A 162 -10.69 -9.67 1.02
C TYR A 162 -10.38 -11.15 1.10
N LEU A 163 -10.25 -11.80 -0.05
CA LEU A 163 -9.87 -13.22 -0.12
C LEU A 163 -8.39 -13.40 0.27
N ARG A 164 -8.12 -14.23 1.27
CA ARG A 164 -6.76 -14.42 1.82
C ARG A 164 -5.78 -14.95 0.78
N SER A 165 -6.20 -15.92 -0.03
CA SER A 165 -5.36 -16.50 -1.09
C SER A 165 -4.91 -15.47 -2.12
N GLU A 166 -5.81 -14.56 -2.53
CA GLU A 166 -5.49 -13.48 -3.46
C GLU A 166 -4.50 -12.47 -2.86
N VAL A 167 -4.74 -12.06 -1.61
CA VAL A 167 -3.85 -11.13 -0.89
C VAL A 167 -2.46 -11.74 -0.72
N ARG A 168 -2.39 -13.02 -0.31
CA ARG A 168 -1.13 -13.78 -0.17
C ARG A 168 -0.35 -13.81 -1.47
N ARG A 169 -1.01 -14.19 -2.58
CA ARG A 169 -0.37 -14.24 -3.91
C ARG A 169 0.24 -12.89 -4.27
N ARG A 170 -0.52 -11.80 -4.15
CA ARG A 170 -0.01 -10.45 -4.47
C ARG A 170 1.11 -9.99 -3.55
N ALA A 171 1.05 -10.35 -2.26
CA ALA A 171 2.12 -10.05 -1.32
C ALA A 171 3.42 -10.78 -1.70
N ARG A 172 3.34 -12.10 -1.96
CA ARG A 172 4.49 -12.90 -2.40
C ARG A 172 5.07 -12.37 -3.71
N THR A 173 4.23 -12.04 -4.70
CA THR A 173 4.71 -11.41 -5.96
C THR A 173 5.44 -10.09 -5.70
N ARG A 174 4.98 -9.27 -4.76
CA ARG A 174 5.57 -7.96 -4.47
C ARG A 174 6.92 -8.05 -3.76
N PHE A 175 7.08 -8.99 -2.83
CA PHE A 175 8.26 -9.08 -1.97
C PHE A 175 9.25 -10.18 -2.38
N GLY A 176 9.05 -10.84 -3.51
CA GLY A 176 9.98 -11.87 -4.00
C GLY A 176 9.80 -13.22 -3.30
N GLY A 177 8.56 -13.61 -3.02
CA GLY A 177 8.20 -14.90 -2.44
C GLY A 177 7.80 -14.82 -0.96
N LYS A 178 7.74 -15.99 -0.31
CA LYS A 178 7.40 -16.14 1.11
C LYS A 178 8.48 -15.53 2.01
N ASP A 179 9.74 -15.84 1.74
CA ASP A 179 10.86 -15.40 2.58
C ASP A 179 11.03 -13.88 2.57
N GLY A 180 10.89 -13.24 1.41
CA GLY A 180 10.95 -11.78 1.32
C GLY A 180 9.82 -11.09 2.08
N LEU A 181 8.63 -11.68 2.14
CA LEU A 181 7.53 -11.17 2.97
C LEU A 181 7.81 -11.32 4.47
N ILE A 182 8.45 -12.41 4.90
CA ILE A 182 8.88 -12.62 6.28
C ILE A 182 9.94 -11.57 6.67
N GLN A 183 10.94 -11.35 5.81
CA GLN A 183 11.98 -10.34 6.02
C GLN A 183 11.39 -8.93 6.11
N GLU A 184 10.43 -8.56 5.27
CA GLU A 184 9.79 -7.24 5.34
C GLU A 184 9.03 -7.04 6.65
N ARG A 185 8.35 -8.08 7.17
CA ARG A 185 7.72 -8.01 8.50
C ARG A 185 8.75 -7.82 9.61
N ALA A 186 9.85 -8.57 9.57
CA ALA A 186 10.93 -8.43 10.54
C ALA A 186 11.51 -7.01 10.52
N ARG A 187 11.79 -6.47 9.33
CA ARG A 187 12.27 -5.09 9.13
C ARG A 187 11.32 -4.04 9.70
N ARG A 188 10.00 -4.18 9.51
CA ARG A 188 9.00 -3.26 10.08
C ARG A 188 8.96 -3.33 11.61
N LYS A 189 9.09 -4.53 12.18
CA LYS A 189 9.12 -4.75 13.63
C LYS A 189 10.37 -4.13 14.25
N GLU A 190 11.53 -4.32 13.63
CA GLU A 190 12.79 -3.71 14.04
C GLU A 190 12.73 -2.18 13.99
N ASN A 191 12.21 -1.61 12.90
CA ASN A 191 12.03 -0.15 12.80
C ASN A 191 11.11 0.42 13.88
N SER A 192 10.02 -0.30 14.21
CA SER A 192 9.13 0.10 15.31
C SER A 192 9.87 0.07 16.65
N LEU A 193 10.59 -1.01 16.92
CA LEU A 193 11.35 -1.16 18.16
C LEU A 193 12.43 -0.09 18.32
N ASN A 194 13.18 0.20 17.25
CA ASN A 194 14.21 1.24 17.27
C ASN A 194 13.62 2.62 17.55
N LYS A 195 12.46 2.92 16.95
CA LYS A 195 11.74 4.16 17.24
C LYS A 195 11.30 4.22 18.72
N ASP A 196 10.74 3.14 19.24
CA ASP A 196 10.31 3.08 20.64
C ASP A 196 11.52 3.26 21.61
N LEU A 197 12.69 2.72 21.25
CA LEU A 197 13.94 2.90 22.00
C LEU A 197 14.48 4.33 21.93
N GLU A 198 14.32 5.02 20.80
CA GLU A 198 14.67 6.43 20.65
C GLU A 198 13.75 7.30 21.51
N ASP A 199 12.43 7.08 21.45
CA ASP A 199 11.44 7.81 22.24
C ASP A 199 11.66 7.62 23.76
N MET A 200 12.15 6.45 24.17
CA MET A 200 12.45 6.16 25.59
C MET A 200 13.73 6.84 26.11
N LYS A 201 14.72 7.14 25.26
CA LYS A 201 15.97 7.78 25.72
C LYS A 201 15.73 9.16 26.31
N ASP A 202 14.76 9.89 25.76
CA ASP A 202 14.39 11.24 26.21
C ASP A 202 13.61 11.24 27.54
N VAL A 203 13.05 10.10 27.96
CA VAL A 203 12.29 9.99 29.22
C VAL A 203 13.23 9.85 30.43
N PHE A 204 14.42 9.29 30.23
CA PHE A 204 15.36 8.96 31.30
C PHE A 204 16.62 9.83 31.35
N CYS A 205 16.80 10.76 30.39
CA CYS A 205 17.87 11.77 30.42
C CYS A 205 17.36 13.10 30.98
#